data_AF-A0A2A4NYG0-F1
#
_entry.id   AF-A0A2A4NYG0-F1
#
_cell.length_a   1.000
_cell.length_b   1.000
_cell.length_c   1.000
_cell.angle_alpha   90.00
_cell.angle_beta   90.00
_cell.angle_gamma   90.00
#
_symmetry.space_group_name_H-M   'P 1'
#
loop_
_entity.id
_entity.type
_entity.pdbx_description
1 polymer ?
#
loop_
_entity_poly.entity_id
_entity_poly.type
_entity_poly.pdbx_seq_one_letter_code
_entity_poly.pdbx_strand_id
1 'polypeptide(L)'
;MTNDDVNWRETLSSEQYHILREAGTEAPFSGKYDKYFEPGGYLCAGCESLLFRSEEKFDSGCGWPAFSLPWDAEAVTEHEDGSLGRQR
;
A
#
# COMPACT_ATOMS: atom_id res chain seq x y z
N MET A 1 -21.73 3.19 0.89
CA MET A 1 -21.97 1.75 0.71
C MET A 1 -20.96 1.04 1.58
N THR A 2 -21.34 0.62 2.78
CA THR A 2 -20.46 -0.13 3.68
C THR A 2 -20.43 -1.58 3.17
N ASN A 3 -19.30 -1.98 2.60
CA ASN A 3 -19.07 -3.35 2.16
C ASN A 3 -18.85 -4.22 3.41
N ASP A 4 -19.93 -4.53 4.12
CA ASP A 4 -19.88 -5.30 5.37
C ASP A 4 -19.70 -6.82 5.16
N ASP A 5 -19.68 -7.33 3.93
CA ASP A 5 -19.58 -8.77 3.64
C ASP A 5 -18.54 -9.14 2.55
N VAL A 6 -17.47 -8.35 2.37
CA VAL A 6 -16.39 -8.79 1.46
C VAL A 6 -15.48 -9.78 2.18
N ASN A 7 -15.54 -11.06 1.75
CA ASN A 7 -14.57 -12.06 2.18
C ASN A 7 -13.22 -11.81 1.50
N TRP A 8 -12.41 -10.96 2.14
CA TRP A 8 -11.07 -10.61 1.66
C TRP A 8 -10.13 -11.80 1.49
N ARG A 9 -10.37 -12.92 2.17
CA ARG A 9 -9.56 -14.15 2.01
C ARG A 9 -9.83 -14.85 0.69
N GLU A 10 -10.97 -14.60 0.05
CA GLU A 10 -11.32 -15.15 -1.26
C GLU A 10 -10.93 -14.21 -2.41
N THR A 11 -10.90 -12.89 -2.16
CA THR A 11 -10.59 -11.89 -3.20
C THR A 11 -9.11 -11.54 -3.28
N LEU A 12 -8.39 -11.58 -2.17
CA LEU A 12 -6.96 -11.24 -2.10
C LEU A 12 -6.11 -12.50 -2.11
N SER A 13 -4.89 -12.40 -2.65
CA SER A 13 -3.87 -13.42 -2.39
C SER A 13 -3.52 -13.46 -0.90
N SER A 14 -2.97 -14.57 -0.43
CA SER A 14 -2.55 -14.71 0.98
C SER A 14 -1.59 -13.60 1.41
N GLU A 15 -0.66 -13.19 0.54
CA GLU A 15 0.28 -12.10 0.80
C GLU A 15 -0.42 -10.74 0.86
N GLN A 16 -1.30 -10.44 -0.11
CA GLN A 16 -2.09 -9.21 -0.10
C GLN A 16 -2.98 -9.12 1.14
N TYR A 17 -3.61 -10.22 1.54
CA TYR A 17 -4.41 -10.27 2.76
C TYR A 17 -3.55 -9.97 4.00
N HIS A 18 -2.40 -10.63 4.12
CA HIS A 18 -1.48 -10.42 5.23
C HIS A 18 -1.04 -8.96 5.33
N ILE A 19 -0.67 -8.33 4.22
CA ILE A 19 -0.24 -6.93 4.20
C ILE A 19 -1.41 -5.97 4.46
N LEU A 20 -2.53 -6.12 3.76
CA LEU A 20 -3.64 -5.15 3.82
C LEU A 20 -4.53 -5.29 5.06
N ARG A 21 -4.60 -6.49 5.66
CA ARG A 21 -5.54 -6.78 6.77
C ARG A 21 -4.86 -7.14 8.07
N GLU A 22 -3.65 -7.71 8.03
CA GLU A 22 -2.90 -8.09 9.24
C GLU A 22 -1.72 -7.14 9.52
N ALA A 23 -1.65 -6.01 8.79
CA ALA A 23 -0.56 -5.04 8.87
C ALA A 23 0.83 -5.67 8.67
N GLY A 24 0.91 -6.71 7.85
CA GLY A 24 2.15 -7.33 7.42
C GLY A 24 2.98 -6.41 6.52
N THR A 25 4.24 -6.76 6.30
CA THR A 25 5.15 -6.05 5.39
C THR A 25 5.78 -7.08 4.45
N GLU A 26 5.74 -6.83 3.14
CA GLU A 26 6.43 -7.68 2.17
C GLU A 26 7.95 -7.68 2.41
N ALA A 27 8.65 -8.70 1.91
CA ALA A 27 10.11 -8.71 1.99
C ALA A 27 10.69 -7.55 1.15
N PRO A 28 11.82 -6.94 1.57
CA PRO A 28 12.44 -5.89 0.78
C PRO A 28 12.88 -6.44 -0.59
N PHE A 29 12.70 -5.64 -1.62
CA PHE A 29 13.04 -5.92 -3.03
C PHE A 29 12.25 -7.08 -3.67
N SER A 30 11.22 -7.64 -2.99
CA SER A 30 10.37 -8.69 -3.57
C SER A 30 9.11 -8.14 -4.24
N GLY A 31 8.67 -6.95 -3.85
CA GLY A 31 7.44 -6.34 -4.34
C GLY A 31 7.50 -6.03 -5.83
N LYS A 32 6.43 -6.38 -6.56
CA LYS A 32 6.28 -6.09 -8.01
C LYS A 32 6.50 -4.62 -8.33
N TYR A 33 6.13 -3.73 -7.41
CA TYR A 33 6.11 -2.28 -7.64
C TYR A 33 7.34 -1.55 -7.11
N ASP A 34 8.29 -2.22 -6.45
CA ASP A 34 9.54 -1.61 -5.97
C ASP A 34 10.29 -0.92 -7.13
N LYS A 35 10.59 -1.68 -8.19
CA LYS A 35 11.31 -1.19 -9.38
C LYS A 35 10.42 -0.89 -10.59
N TYR A 36 9.13 -0.67 -10.36
CA TYR A 36 8.18 -0.32 -11.41
C TYR A 36 8.03 1.21 -11.51
N PHE A 37 8.22 1.78 -12.69
CA PHE A 37 8.21 3.24 -12.92
C PHE A 37 7.42 3.65 -14.16
N GLU A 38 6.48 2.81 -14.60
CA GLU A 38 5.63 3.16 -15.73
C GLU A 38 4.58 4.21 -15.34
N PRO A 39 4.16 5.07 -16.28
CA PRO A 39 3.12 6.06 -16.04
C PRO A 39 1.77 5.40 -15.68
N GLY A 40 1.10 5.92 -14.64
CA GLY A 40 -0.21 5.43 -14.20
C GLY A 40 -0.56 5.74 -12.74
N GLY A 41 -1.70 5.19 -12.31
CA GLY A 41 -2.18 5.26 -10.93
C GLY A 41 -1.96 3.95 -10.19
N TYR A 42 -1.58 4.04 -8.91
CA TYR A 42 -1.50 2.91 -8.01
C TYR A 42 -2.80 2.80 -7.23
N LEU A 43 -3.53 1.70 -7.46
CA LEU A 43 -4.84 1.44 -6.89
C LEU A 43 -4.70 0.56 -5.64
N CYS A 44 -5.57 0.77 -4.65
CA CYS A 44 -5.73 -0.13 -3.54
C CYS A 44 -6.18 -1.51 -4.05
N ALA A 45 -5.41 -2.56 -3.79
CA ALA A 45 -5.77 -3.91 -4.20
C ALA A 45 -7.05 -4.44 -3.53
N GLY A 46 -7.52 -3.79 -2.45
CA GLY A 46 -8.78 -4.12 -1.79
C GLY A 46 -9.98 -3.36 -2.35
N CYS A 47 -9.98 -2.03 -2.24
CA CYS A 47 -11.14 -1.20 -2.57
C CYS A 47 -11.05 -0.46 -3.92
N GLU A 48 -9.98 -0.69 -4.69
CA GLU A 48 -9.76 -0.09 -6.02
C GLU A 48 -9.70 1.45 -6.01
N SER A 49 -9.50 2.08 -4.85
CA SER A 49 -9.30 3.53 -4.77
C SER A 49 -7.92 3.92 -5.27
N LEU A 50 -7.79 5.10 -5.89
CA LEU A 50 -6.50 5.66 -6.28
C LEU A 50 -5.75 6.12 -5.04
N LEU A 51 -4.56 5.57 -4.82
CA LEU A 51 -3.73 5.87 -3.64
C LEU A 51 -2.54 6.76 -3.99
N PHE A 52 -1.84 6.48 -5.10
CA PHE A 52 -0.63 7.19 -5.50
C PHE A 52 -0.54 7.39 -7.02
N ARG A 53 0.24 8.41 -7.41
CA ARG A 53 0.57 8.75 -8.80
C ARG A 53 1.97 8.28 -9.15
N SER A 54 2.17 7.80 -10.37
CA SER A 54 3.50 7.45 -10.89
C SER A 54 4.51 8.61 -10.83
N GLU A 55 4.03 9.83 -10.99
CA GLU A 55 4.79 11.07 -10.98
C GLU A 55 5.40 11.37 -9.61
N GLU A 56 4.75 10.90 -8.55
CA GLU A 56 5.21 11.02 -7.16
C GLU A 56 6.08 9.84 -6.75
N LYS A 57 6.24 8.82 -7.61
CA LYS A 57 7.07 7.66 -7.32
C LYS A 57 8.54 7.99 -7.53
N PHE A 58 9.39 7.57 -6.60
CA PHE A 58 10.83 7.71 -6.71
C PHE A 58 11.55 6.43 -6.26
N ASP A 59 12.81 6.26 -6.69
CA ASP A 59 13.67 5.18 -6.21
C ASP A 59 14.35 5.62 -4.91
N SER A 60 13.89 5.06 -3.79
CA SER A 60 14.48 5.30 -2.47
C SER A 60 15.64 4.36 -2.16
N GLY A 61 15.78 3.25 -2.91
CA GLY A 61 16.69 2.15 -2.59
C GLY A 61 16.35 1.38 -1.32
N CYS A 62 15.20 1.63 -0.66
CA CYS A 62 14.86 0.98 0.60
C CYS A 62 14.30 -0.44 0.43
N GLY A 63 13.88 -0.80 -0.78
CA GLY A 63 13.31 -2.11 -1.13
C GLY A 63 11.80 -2.19 -1.11
N TRP A 64 11.11 -1.05 -0.97
CA TRP A 64 9.66 -0.93 -1.10
C TRP A 64 9.30 0.27 -1.99
N PRO A 65 8.14 0.24 -2.67
CA PRO A 65 7.68 1.37 -3.45
C PRO A 65 7.54 2.62 -2.58
N ALA A 66 8.23 3.69 -2.98
CA ALA A 66 8.26 4.96 -2.26
C ALA A 66 7.63 6.07 -3.09
N PHE A 67 6.82 6.90 -2.42
CA PHE A 67 6.09 8.01 -3.02
C PHE A 67 6.24 9.27 -2.18
N SER A 68 6.34 10.44 -2.83
CA SER A 68 6.43 11.73 -2.15
C SER A 68 5.08 12.23 -1.64
N LEU A 69 4.01 12.01 -2.41
CA LEU A 69 2.66 12.47 -2.09
C LEU A 69 1.61 11.41 -2.44
N PRO A 70 0.50 11.33 -1.67
CA PRO A 70 -0.66 10.55 -2.05
C PRO A 70 -1.40 11.17 -3.25
N TRP A 71 -2.39 10.44 -3.78
CA TRP A 71 -3.21 10.89 -4.90
C TRP A 71 -3.98 12.19 -4.60
N ASP A 72 -4.53 12.28 -3.39
CA ASP A 72 -5.13 13.46 -2.77
C ASP A 72 -5.08 13.34 -1.23
N ALA A 73 -5.63 14.32 -0.50
CA ALA A 73 -5.55 14.37 0.95
C ALA A 73 -6.42 13.31 1.65
N GLU A 74 -7.44 12.80 0.97
CA GLU A 74 -8.36 11.79 1.48
C GLU A 74 -7.98 10.35 1.08
N ALA A 75 -7.05 10.19 0.13
CA ALA A 75 -6.63 8.90 -0.41
C ALA A 75 -5.95 8.00 0.63
N VAL A 76 -5.27 8.58 1.62
CA VAL A 76 -4.59 7.86 2.70
C VAL A 76 -4.91 8.50 4.04
N THR A 77 -4.84 7.70 5.11
CA THR A 77 -4.97 8.21 6.49
C THR A 77 -3.74 7.77 7.28
N GLU A 78 -3.23 8.68 8.09
CA GLU A 78 -2.10 8.43 8.98
C GLU A 78 -2.60 8.00 10.36
N HIS A 79 -1.94 7.01 10.95
CA HIS A 79 -2.25 6.49 12.28
C HIS A 79 -0.93 6.32 13.02
N GLU A 80 -0.84 6.83 14.25
CA GLU A 80 0.36 6.69 15.07
C GLU A 80 0.59 5.21 15.43
N ASP A 81 1.78 4.69 15.15
CA ASP A 81 2.18 3.32 15.48
C ASP A 81 3.31 3.32 16.53
N GLY A 82 2.94 3.01 17.78
CA GLY A 82 3.84 2.88 18.92
C GLY A 82 4.50 1.50 19.09
N SER A 83 4.33 0.58 18.13
CA SER A 83 4.86 -0.78 18.25
C SER A 83 6.39 -0.82 18.21
N LEU A 84 6.96 -1.89 18.76
CA LEU A 84 8.42 -2.08 18.89
C LEU A 84 9.12 -0.96 19.69
N GLY A 85 8.38 -0.22 20.53
CA GLY A 85 8.93 0.84 21.37
C GLY A 85 9.40 2.07 20.59
N ARG A 86 8.92 2.26 19.35
CA ARG A 86 9.19 3.41 18.49
C ARG A 86 7.88 4.06 18.07
N GLN A 87 7.91 5.36 17.82
CA GLN A 87 6.81 6.08 17.20
C GLN A 87 7.05 6.08 15.69
N ARG A 88 6.07 5.60 14.92
CA ARG A 88 6.10 5.52 13.47
C ARG A 88 4.81 6.10 12.90
#